data_AF-A0A2M8FB64-F1
#
_entry.id   AF-A0A2M8FB64-F1
#
_cell.length_a   1.000
_cell.length_b   1.000
_cell.length_c   1.000
_cell.angle_alpha   90.00
_cell.angle_beta   90.00
_cell.angle_gamma   90.00
#
_symmetry.space_group_name_H-M   'P 1'
#
loop_
_entity.id
_entity.type
_entity.pdbx_description
1 polymer ?
#
loop_
_entity_poly.entity_id
_entity_poly.type
_entity_poly.pdbx_seq_one_letter_code
_entity_poly.pdbx_strand_id
1 'polypeptide(L)'
;MKRFFSFFFLIGLTAGAVFVFRFTLQKALVDVDIEELARYNASEHLADARGTTTVVSTTGAQTATPATEQSPTSQVTHPLPTFSEREIHTAKTEVHAPEPLTRPSLSATGALTVPGVVAVTNAERTAQGLSSLTLNTKLSNAAAAKLADMFAKQYFAHEAPDGTIPSDWVDGAGYTYRLTGENLALGDFSGDTDLVTAWMNSPGHRANILKPEYTEIGVAVGKGMYNGRETWLAVQVFGKPLPSCTLPSTDMKAQITTNQEAIKTKQEELTTQKTALDTYEPKQGDAYKEKVDVYNALVAEYNTLIGDTESLVNEFNVAVSSYNACIEG
;
A
#
# COMPACT_ATOMS: atom_id res chain seq x y z
N MET A 1 6.31 6.00 -66.03
CA MET A 1 7.79 6.08 -66.04
C MET A 1 8.32 5.44 -64.78
N LYS A 2 9.24 4.48 -64.96
CA LYS A 2 10.34 4.02 -64.08
C LYS A 2 10.07 3.74 -62.58
N ARG A 3 10.58 2.69 -61.92
CA ARG A 3 11.07 1.32 -62.22
C ARG A 3 11.79 0.83 -60.92
N PHE A 4 11.56 -0.44 -60.54
CA PHE A 4 12.40 -1.32 -59.69
C PHE A 4 12.57 -0.95 -58.18
N PHE A 5 12.65 -1.88 -57.22
CA PHE A 5 13.30 -3.20 -57.20
C PHE A 5 12.56 -4.20 -56.28
N SER A 6 12.59 -5.48 -56.68
CA SER A 6 12.28 -6.66 -55.88
C SER A 6 13.57 -7.19 -55.25
N PHE A 7 13.55 -7.60 -53.99
CA PHE A 7 14.57 -8.49 -53.41
C PHE A 7 13.90 -9.53 -52.51
N PHE A 8 14.12 -10.79 -52.86
CA PHE A 8 13.93 -11.96 -52.00
C PHE A 8 14.98 -11.96 -50.89
N PHE A 9 14.57 -12.30 -49.66
CA PHE A 9 15.44 -13.01 -48.73
C PHE A 9 14.63 -14.04 -47.96
N LEU A 10 15.14 -15.28 -47.96
CA LEU A 10 14.64 -16.43 -47.24
C LEU A 10 15.39 -16.54 -45.89
N ILE A 11 14.81 -17.31 -44.97
CA ILE A 11 15.37 -17.88 -43.72
C ILE A 11 15.07 -17.09 -42.44
N GLY A 12 14.43 -17.77 -41.48
CA GLY A 12 14.40 -17.37 -40.08
C GLY A 12 13.21 -17.90 -39.28
N LEU A 13 13.07 -19.22 -39.16
CA LEU A 13 12.22 -19.85 -38.16
C LEU A 13 12.68 -19.36 -36.77
N THR A 14 11.86 -18.56 -36.06
CA THR A 14 12.03 -18.39 -34.61
C THR A 14 10.65 -18.33 -33.96
N ALA A 15 10.51 -19.16 -32.93
CA ALA A 15 9.29 -19.41 -32.19
C ALA A 15 8.78 -18.12 -31.52
N GLY A 16 7.59 -17.66 -31.93
CA GLY A 16 6.84 -16.63 -31.22
C GLY A 16 6.22 -17.24 -29.97
N ALA A 17 6.82 -16.93 -28.82
CA ALA A 17 6.37 -17.35 -27.50
C ALA A 17 4.91 -16.98 -27.26
N VAL A 18 4.06 -18.01 -27.13
CA VAL A 18 2.81 -17.90 -26.39
C VAL A 18 3.21 -17.58 -24.96
N PHE A 19 2.92 -16.36 -24.52
CA PHE A 19 3.08 -15.94 -23.13
C PHE A 19 2.01 -16.66 -22.30
N VAL A 20 2.24 -17.93 -22.01
CA VAL A 20 1.55 -18.64 -20.94
C VAL A 20 2.07 -18.00 -19.66
N PHE A 21 1.21 -17.26 -18.96
CA PHE A 21 1.41 -16.92 -17.56
C PHE A 21 1.62 -18.23 -16.80
N ARG A 22 2.87 -18.65 -16.65
CA ARG A 22 3.23 -19.71 -15.71
C ARG A 22 3.10 -19.08 -14.33
N PHE A 23 1.97 -19.32 -13.69
CA PHE A 23 1.90 -19.34 -12.24
C PHE A 23 2.98 -20.31 -11.76
N THR A 24 4.12 -19.78 -11.31
CA THR A 24 5.03 -20.53 -10.46
C THR A 24 4.31 -20.73 -9.13
N LEU A 25 3.58 -21.84 -9.01
CA LEU A 25 3.29 -22.43 -7.70
C LEU A 25 4.65 -22.71 -7.06
N GLN A 26 5.07 -21.80 -6.18
CA GLN A 26 6.29 -21.97 -5.43
C GLN A 26 6.02 -23.09 -4.41
N LYS A 27 6.73 -24.20 -4.59
CA LYS A 27 6.76 -25.38 -3.72
C LYS A 27 6.76 -25.01 -2.22
N ALA A 28 5.59 -24.92 -1.62
CA ALA A 28 5.38 -24.91 -0.17
C ALA A 28 4.44 -26.03 0.28
N LEU A 29 3.91 -26.81 -0.67
CA LEU A 29 3.12 -28.00 -0.37
C LEU A 29 4.06 -29.03 0.26
N VAL A 30 3.75 -29.41 1.51
CA VAL A 30 4.27 -30.67 2.07
C VAL A 30 3.71 -31.76 1.16
N ASP A 31 4.60 -32.44 0.43
CA ASP A 31 4.21 -33.59 -0.36
C ASP A 31 3.60 -34.60 0.62
N VAL A 32 2.34 -34.98 0.37
CA VAL A 32 1.79 -36.21 0.94
C VAL A 32 2.77 -37.30 0.53
N ASP A 33 3.28 -38.08 1.48
CA ASP A 33 4.25 -39.13 1.19
C ASP A 33 3.52 -40.28 0.44
N ILE A 34 3.31 -40.06 -0.87
CA ILE A 34 2.59 -40.97 -1.75
C ILE A 34 3.37 -42.28 -1.90
N GLU A 35 4.70 -42.28 -1.70
CA GLU A 35 5.50 -43.51 -1.64
C GLU A 35 5.19 -44.36 -0.41
N GLU A 36 4.81 -43.74 0.73
CA GLU A 36 4.34 -44.46 1.92
C GLU A 36 2.93 -45.06 1.70
N LEU A 37 2.05 -44.32 0.99
CA LEU A 37 0.74 -44.84 0.54
C LEU A 37 0.85 -45.93 -0.54
N ALA A 38 1.89 -45.89 -1.39
CA ALA A 38 2.09 -46.88 -2.45
C ALA A 38 2.63 -48.23 -1.90
N ARG A 39 3.41 -48.21 -0.80
CA ARG A 39 3.81 -49.44 -0.09
C ARG A 39 2.62 -50.18 0.52
N TYR A 40 1.52 -49.48 0.79
CA TYR A 40 0.31 -50.01 1.40
C TYR A 40 -0.52 -50.90 0.44
N ASN A 41 -0.71 -50.51 -0.83
CA ASN A 41 -1.51 -51.28 -1.79
C ASN A 41 -0.83 -52.59 -2.29
N ALA A 42 0.47 -52.77 -2.03
CA ALA A 42 1.20 -53.97 -2.46
C ALA A 42 1.10 -55.16 -1.47
N SER A 43 0.59 -54.94 -0.24
CA SER A 43 0.59 -55.96 0.82
C SER A 43 -0.69 -56.79 0.95
N GLU A 44 -1.78 -56.44 0.24
CA GLU A 44 -3.07 -57.16 0.28
C GLU A 44 -3.22 -58.29 -0.77
N HIS A 45 -2.15 -58.75 -1.45
CA HIS A 45 -2.30 -59.72 -2.55
C HIS A 45 -1.44 -60.98 -2.55
N LEU A 46 -0.86 -61.40 -1.42
CA LEU A 46 -0.15 -62.68 -1.33
C LEU A 46 -0.50 -63.45 -0.06
N ALA A 47 -1.76 -63.85 0.10
CA ALA A 47 -2.14 -64.82 1.13
C ALA A 47 -3.39 -65.64 0.77
N ASP A 48 -3.39 -66.36 -0.37
CA ASP A 48 -4.10 -67.65 -0.44
C ASP A 48 -3.62 -68.51 -1.63
N ALA A 49 -2.93 -69.61 -1.33
CA ALA A 49 -2.95 -70.88 -2.06
C ALA A 49 -1.86 -71.82 -1.51
N ARG A 50 -2.26 -72.78 -0.65
CA ARG A 50 -1.49 -74.01 -0.41
C ARG A 50 -1.95 -75.10 -1.39
N GLY A 51 -1.01 -75.72 -2.10
CA GLY A 51 -1.24 -76.91 -2.93
C GLY A 51 0.08 -77.53 -3.42
N THR A 52 0.24 -78.82 -3.14
CA THR A 52 1.48 -79.61 -3.03
C THR A 52 2.08 -80.13 -4.36
N THR A 53 3.41 -80.42 -4.35
CA THR A 53 4.18 -81.42 -5.17
C THR A 53 4.49 -81.03 -6.66
N THR A 54 5.65 -81.22 -7.30
CA THR A 54 6.88 -82.05 -7.14
C THR A 54 8.00 -81.51 -8.08
N VAL A 55 9.23 -81.35 -7.57
CA VAL A 55 10.60 -81.54 -8.15
C VAL A 55 10.92 -81.04 -9.58
N VAL A 56 12.00 -80.23 -9.72
CA VAL A 56 13.27 -80.56 -10.41
C VAL A 56 14.31 -79.44 -10.19
N SER A 57 15.54 -79.88 -9.91
CA SER A 57 16.78 -79.15 -9.63
C SER A 57 17.25 -78.18 -10.72
N THR A 58 17.97 -77.13 -10.32
CA THR A 58 19.37 -76.88 -10.76
C THR A 58 20.06 -75.79 -9.93
N THR A 59 21.11 -76.22 -9.23
CA THR A 59 22.40 -75.57 -8.95
C THR A 59 22.59 -74.07 -9.19
N GLY A 60 23.11 -73.38 -8.16
CA GLY A 60 23.82 -72.12 -8.31
C GLY A 60 24.13 -71.46 -6.97
N ALA A 61 25.16 -71.95 -6.27
CA ALA A 61 25.68 -71.33 -5.06
C ALA A 61 26.33 -69.98 -5.39
N GLN A 62 25.92 -68.91 -4.72
CA GLN A 62 26.79 -67.77 -4.46
C GLN A 62 26.44 -67.10 -3.13
N THR A 63 27.42 -67.14 -2.26
CA THR A 63 27.51 -66.59 -0.92
C THR A 63 27.32 -65.08 -0.95
N ALA A 64 26.30 -64.57 -0.25
CA ALA A 64 26.14 -63.14 0.02
C ALA A 64 26.51 -62.86 1.48
N THR A 65 27.64 -62.19 1.66
CA THR A 65 28.10 -61.53 2.89
C THR A 65 27.24 -60.26 3.12
N PRO A 66 26.95 -59.83 4.35
CA PRO A 66 25.89 -58.86 4.62
C PRO A 66 26.32 -57.45 4.22
N ALA A 67 25.50 -56.81 3.37
CA ALA A 67 25.66 -55.40 3.02
C ALA A 67 25.03 -54.53 4.11
N THR A 68 25.92 -53.78 4.76
CA THR A 68 25.69 -52.75 5.75
C THR A 68 24.52 -51.82 5.40
N GLU A 69 23.55 -51.80 6.31
CA GLU A 69 22.48 -50.82 6.41
C GLU A 69 23.06 -49.41 6.56
N GLN A 70 23.07 -48.64 5.48
CA GLN A 70 23.34 -47.21 5.52
C GLN A 70 22.01 -46.47 5.65
N SER A 71 21.74 -46.01 6.86
CA SER A 71 20.77 -44.96 7.16
C SER A 71 21.21 -43.64 6.53
N PRO A 72 20.33 -42.91 5.83
CA PRO A 72 20.44 -41.48 5.69
C PRO A 72 19.30 -40.82 6.48
N THR A 73 19.64 -40.34 7.68
CA THR A 73 18.82 -39.39 8.45
C THR A 73 19.00 -38.00 7.83
N SER A 74 18.33 -37.74 6.72
CA SER A 74 18.18 -36.36 6.21
C SER A 74 16.82 -35.83 6.70
N GLN A 75 16.83 -35.08 7.79
CA GLN A 75 15.66 -34.30 8.20
C GLN A 75 15.36 -33.26 7.12
N VAL A 76 14.34 -33.51 6.30
CA VAL A 76 13.80 -32.52 5.35
C VAL A 76 12.98 -31.52 6.17
N THR A 77 13.62 -30.47 6.67
CA THR A 77 12.89 -29.33 7.24
C THR A 77 12.39 -28.48 6.07
N HIS A 78 11.09 -28.54 5.78
CA HIS A 78 10.47 -27.62 4.83
C HIS A 78 10.55 -26.18 5.39
N PRO A 79 11.04 -25.20 4.62
CA PRO A 79 11.05 -23.81 5.06
C PRO A 79 9.62 -23.29 5.23
N LEU A 80 9.39 -22.44 6.24
CA LEU A 80 8.11 -21.75 6.44
C LEU A 80 7.74 -20.96 5.16
N PRO A 81 6.49 -21.06 4.67
CA PRO A 81 6.04 -20.27 3.53
C PRO A 81 6.20 -18.77 3.81
N THR A 82 6.63 -18.04 2.79
CA THR A 82 6.78 -16.58 2.84
C THR A 82 5.70 -15.91 2.01
N PHE A 83 4.99 -14.96 2.59
CA PHE A 83 3.97 -14.16 1.91
C PHE A 83 4.54 -12.78 1.57
N SER A 84 4.49 -12.40 0.29
CA SER A 84 4.97 -11.09 -0.16
C SER A 84 3.82 -10.08 -0.15
N GLU A 85 3.77 -9.25 0.88
CA GLU A 85 2.81 -8.15 0.97
C GLU A 85 3.36 -6.86 0.35
N ARG A 86 2.49 -6.09 -0.30
CA ARG A 86 2.84 -4.79 -0.88
C ARG A 86 2.70 -3.69 0.18
N GLU A 87 3.62 -2.74 0.18
CA GLU A 87 3.59 -1.60 1.11
C GLU A 87 2.55 -0.55 0.68
N ILE A 88 1.81 -0.03 1.67
CA ILE A 88 0.91 1.11 1.50
C ILE A 88 1.78 2.38 1.51
N HIS A 89 1.76 3.12 0.41
CA HIS A 89 2.49 4.38 0.32
C HIS A 89 1.77 5.49 1.08
N THR A 90 2.51 6.45 1.62
CA THR A 90 1.94 7.70 2.10
C THR A 90 1.80 8.68 0.95
N ALA A 91 0.67 9.37 0.89
CA ALA A 91 0.48 10.49 -0.01
C ALA A 91 1.60 11.53 0.15
N LYS A 92 2.32 11.83 -0.93
CA LYS A 92 3.22 13.00 -0.92
C LYS A 92 2.37 14.26 -0.81
N THR A 93 2.67 15.08 0.19
CA THR A 93 2.05 16.40 0.36
C THR A 93 3.07 17.49 0.02
N GLU A 94 2.58 18.57 -0.57
CA GLU A 94 3.39 19.74 -0.91
C GLU A 94 2.75 21.00 -0.30
N VAL A 95 3.59 21.88 0.26
CA VAL A 95 3.18 23.11 0.95
C VAL A 95 3.89 24.30 0.29
N HIS A 96 3.12 25.30 -0.17
CA HIS A 96 3.67 26.53 -0.74
C HIS A 96 3.32 27.79 0.06
N ALA A 97 4.33 28.39 0.66
CA ALA A 97 4.21 29.57 1.52
C ALA A 97 5.25 30.63 1.10
N PRO A 98 4.93 31.51 0.13
CA PRO A 98 5.81 32.61 -0.29
C PRO A 98 5.91 33.68 0.79
N GLU A 99 7.06 34.35 0.91
CA GLU A 99 7.31 35.37 1.95
C GLU A 99 6.10 36.28 2.24
N PRO A 100 5.71 36.47 3.52
CA PRO A 100 4.51 37.22 3.88
C PRO A 100 4.49 38.65 3.33
N LEU A 101 3.35 39.08 2.79
CA LEU A 101 3.21 40.43 2.23
C LEU A 101 2.91 41.46 3.32
N THR A 102 3.75 42.49 3.46
CA THR A 102 3.49 43.64 4.34
C THR A 102 3.28 44.92 3.54
N ARG A 103 2.29 45.73 3.90
CA ARG A 103 2.13 47.11 3.40
C ARG A 103 2.23 48.14 4.53
N PRO A 104 2.81 49.32 4.26
CA PRO A 104 2.81 50.43 5.21
C PRO A 104 1.37 50.81 5.59
N SER A 105 1.18 51.14 6.87
CA SER A 105 -0.09 51.68 7.35
C SER A 105 -0.34 53.06 6.75
N LEU A 106 -1.41 53.15 5.97
CA LEU A 106 -1.98 54.39 5.45
C LEU A 106 -3.45 54.33 5.86
N SER A 107 -4.06 55.47 6.22
CA SER A 107 -5.44 55.59 6.72
C SER A 107 -6.52 55.13 5.72
N ALA A 108 -6.47 53.88 5.27
CA ALA A 108 -7.44 53.27 4.40
C ALA A 108 -8.64 52.84 5.24
N THR A 109 -9.82 53.33 4.87
CA THR A 109 -11.10 53.01 5.51
C THR A 109 -11.78 51.80 4.87
N GLY A 110 -11.02 51.00 4.10
CA GLY A 110 -11.52 49.84 3.39
C GLY A 110 -11.94 48.72 4.33
N ALA A 111 -12.98 47.98 3.93
CA ALA A 111 -13.37 46.74 4.56
C ALA A 111 -12.94 45.56 3.69
N LEU A 112 -12.37 44.53 4.32
CA LEU A 112 -12.12 43.25 3.67
C LEU A 112 -13.24 42.27 4.01
N THR A 113 -13.65 41.48 3.02
CA THR A 113 -14.68 40.46 3.19
C THR A 113 -14.22 39.13 2.59
N VAL A 114 -14.51 38.02 3.27
CA VAL A 114 -14.19 36.68 2.75
C VAL A 114 -14.79 36.46 1.35
N PRO A 115 -16.09 36.75 1.09
CA PRO A 115 -16.67 36.55 -0.24
C PRO A 115 -16.02 37.42 -1.32
N GLY A 116 -15.67 38.67 -1.00
CA GLY A 116 -15.06 39.57 -1.97
C GLY A 116 -13.63 39.16 -2.32
N VAL A 117 -12.81 38.76 -1.33
CA VAL A 117 -11.46 38.23 -1.59
C VAL A 117 -11.51 36.99 -2.48
N VAL A 118 -12.43 36.06 -2.22
CA VAL A 118 -12.62 34.86 -3.04
C VAL A 118 -13.08 35.22 -4.45
N ALA A 119 -14.03 36.16 -4.59
CA ALA A 119 -14.53 36.60 -5.88
C ALA A 119 -13.43 37.24 -6.75
N VAL A 120 -12.63 38.15 -6.18
CA VAL A 120 -11.53 38.80 -6.92
C VAL A 120 -10.43 37.78 -7.25
N THR A 121 -10.08 36.88 -6.33
CA THR A 121 -9.12 35.79 -6.61
C THR A 121 -9.58 34.92 -7.79
N ASN A 122 -10.87 34.57 -7.84
CA ASN A 122 -11.43 33.80 -8.94
C ASN A 122 -11.52 34.60 -10.25
N ALA A 123 -11.69 35.92 -10.20
CA ALA A 123 -11.61 36.77 -11.38
C ALA A 123 -10.20 36.78 -11.97
N GLU A 124 -9.15 36.87 -11.14
CA GLU A 124 -7.76 36.76 -11.59
C GLU A 124 -7.46 35.40 -12.24
N ARG A 125 -7.97 34.31 -11.65
CA ARG A 125 -7.82 32.95 -12.20
C ARG A 125 -8.52 32.80 -13.55
N THR A 126 -9.78 33.23 -13.65
CA THR A 126 -10.55 33.10 -14.90
C THR A 126 -9.98 33.97 -16.02
N ALA A 127 -9.43 35.15 -15.69
CA ALA A 127 -8.69 35.98 -16.65
C ALA A 127 -7.44 35.29 -17.24
N GLN A 128 -6.89 34.28 -16.56
CA GLN A 128 -5.78 33.46 -17.04
C GLN A 128 -6.22 32.10 -17.61
N GLY A 129 -7.53 31.89 -17.82
CA GLY A 129 -8.08 30.63 -18.35
C GLY A 129 -8.08 29.48 -17.34
N LEU A 130 -7.90 29.76 -16.04
CA LEU A 130 -7.93 28.76 -14.97
C LEU A 130 -9.34 28.63 -14.39
N SER A 131 -9.67 27.43 -13.90
CA SER A 131 -10.91 27.19 -13.17
C SER A 131 -10.97 27.98 -11.86
N SER A 132 -12.16 28.46 -11.53
CA SER A 132 -12.44 29.08 -10.23
C SER A 132 -12.27 28.06 -9.10
N LEU A 133 -11.77 28.53 -7.97
CA LEU A 133 -11.65 27.77 -6.73
C LEU A 133 -12.98 27.73 -5.99
N THR A 134 -13.28 26.58 -5.40
CA THR A 134 -14.46 26.39 -4.54
C THR A 134 -14.11 26.73 -3.10
N LEU A 135 -14.92 27.57 -2.44
CA LEU A 135 -14.73 27.88 -1.02
C LEU A 135 -14.98 26.62 -0.17
N ASN A 136 -13.97 26.20 0.59
CA ASN A 136 -14.01 25.03 1.46
C ASN A 136 -14.02 25.46 2.93
N THR A 137 -14.98 24.95 3.70
CA THR A 137 -15.15 25.29 5.12
C THR A 137 -13.96 24.87 5.98
N LYS A 138 -13.34 23.72 5.70
CA LYS A 138 -12.16 23.24 6.45
C LYS A 138 -10.96 24.15 6.21
N LEU A 139 -10.68 24.51 4.96
CA LEU A 139 -9.63 25.48 4.65
C LEU A 139 -9.91 26.86 5.26
N SER A 140 -11.18 27.26 5.32
CA SER A 140 -11.59 28.52 5.96
C SER A 140 -11.36 28.48 7.48
N ASN A 141 -11.60 27.33 8.12
CA ASN A 141 -11.28 27.12 9.52
C ASN A 141 -9.77 27.18 9.79
N ALA A 142 -8.95 26.56 8.92
CA ALA A 142 -7.50 26.66 8.99
C ALA A 142 -7.03 28.12 8.89
N ALA A 143 -7.54 28.86 7.90
CA ALA A 143 -7.24 30.28 7.72
C ALA A 143 -7.65 31.13 8.94
N ALA A 144 -8.82 30.86 9.52
CA ALA A 144 -9.32 31.58 10.69
C ALA A 144 -8.50 31.28 11.95
N ALA A 145 -8.09 30.02 12.14
CA ALA A 145 -7.23 29.62 13.25
C ALA A 145 -5.86 30.32 13.18
N LYS A 146 -5.24 30.31 12.00
CA LYS A 146 -3.98 31.02 11.74
C LYS A 146 -4.11 32.53 11.98
N LEU A 147 -5.18 33.15 11.48
CA LEU A 147 -5.46 34.58 11.67
C LEU A 147 -5.58 34.93 13.16
N ALA A 148 -6.36 34.15 13.90
CA ALA A 148 -6.56 34.35 15.33
C ALA A 148 -5.25 34.18 16.11
N ASP A 149 -4.43 33.20 15.75
CA ASP A 149 -3.14 32.94 16.38
C ASP A 149 -2.15 34.10 16.15
N MET A 150 -2.06 34.62 14.92
CA MET A 150 -1.22 35.80 14.60
C MET A 150 -1.61 37.04 15.40
N PHE A 151 -2.91 37.29 15.59
CA PHE A 151 -3.37 38.36 16.48
C PHE A 151 -3.08 38.06 17.95
N ALA A 152 -3.35 36.84 18.44
CA ALA A 152 -3.18 36.50 19.85
C ALA A 152 -1.71 36.59 20.29
N LYS A 153 -0.79 36.13 19.44
CA LYS A 153 0.65 36.05 19.73
C LYS A 153 1.46 37.20 19.14
N GLN A 154 0.81 38.14 18.45
CA GLN A 154 1.42 39.35 17.87
C GLN A 154 2.62 39.05 16.96
N TYR A 155 2.45 38.11 16.03
CA TYR A 155 3.45 37.76 15.02
C TYR A 155 2.85 37.75 13.60
N PHE A 156 3.72 37.85 12.59
CA PHE A 156 3.33 37.75 11.19
C PHE A 156 4.37 36.94 10.41
N ALA A 157 4.12 35.64 10.34
CA ALA A 157 4.96 34.65 9.65
C ALA A 157 4.13 33.41 9.32
N HIS A 158 4.59 32.61 8.36
CA HIS A 158 3.98 31.31 8.03
C HIS A 158 4.11 30.32 9.18
N GLU A 159 5.30 30.21 9.75
CA GLU A 159 5.57 29.42 10.95
C GLU A 159 5.22 30.24 12.19
N ALA A 160 4.46 29.64 13.10
CA ALA A 160 4.14 30.22 14.40
C ALA A 160 5.34 30.14 15.36
N PRO A 161 5.41 30.96 16.41
CA PRO A 161 6.51 30.93 17.38
C PRO A 161 6.70 29.59 18.11
N ASP A 162 5.68 28.73 18.15
CA ASP A 162 5.74 27.39 18.72
C ASP A 162 6.15 26.30 17.71
N GLY A 163 6.50 26.69 16.49
CA GLY A 163 6.89 25.79 15.40
C GLY A 163 5.72 25.29 14.55
N THR A 164 4.47 25.69 14.83
CA THR A 164 3.31 25.31 14.00
C THR A 164 3.45 25.87 12.58
N ILE A 165 3.49 25.01 11.58
CA ILE A 165 3.66 25.38 10.15
C ILE A 165 2.31 25.40 9.40
N PRO A 166 2.24 25.93 8.16
CA PRO A 166 0.97 26.03 7.41
C PRO A 166 0.20 24.71 7.28
N SER A 167 0.89 23.58 7.08
CA SER A 167 0.27 22.25 6.99
C SER A 167 -0.48 21.86 8.27
N ASP A 168 0.03 22.23 9.44
CA ASP A 168 -0.56 21.83 10.72
C ASP A 168 -1.93 22.45 10.94
N TRP A 169 -2.14 23.69 10.44
CA TRP A 169 -3.46 24.35 10.48
C TRP A 169 -4.47 23.65 9.58
N VAL A 170 -4.02 23.18 8.42
CA VAL A 170 -4.84 22.45 7.43
C VAL A 170 -5.19 21.05 7.95
N ASP A 171 -4.21 20.36 8.52
CA ASP A 171 -4.37 19.04 9.15
C ASP A 171 -5.27 19.14 10.39
N GLY A 172 -5.06 20.15 11.24
CA GLY A 172 -5.89 20.43 12.41
C GLY A 172 -7.34 20.78 12.07
N ALA A 173 -7.60 21.32 10.87
CA ALA A 173 -8.95 21.54 10.35
C ALA A 173 -9.55 20.27 9.70
N GLY A 174 -8.82 19.16 9.66
CA GLY A 174 -9.25 17.88 9.10
C GLY A 174 -9.35 17.87 7.57
N TYR A 175 -8.62 18.75 6.89
CA TYR A 175 -8.56 18.79 5.43
C TYR A 175 -7.43 17.88 4.94
N THR A 176 -7.76 16.86 4.14
CA THR A 176 -6.78 15.96 3.55
C THR A 176 -6.44 16.40 2.12
N TYR A 177 -5.15 16.57 1.82
CA TYR A 177 -4.70 17.21 0.59
C TYR A 177 -3.49 16.53 -0.04
N ARG A 178 -3.37 16.70 -1.36
CA ARG A 178 -2.10 16.48 -2.10
C ARG A 178 -1.21 17.71 -2.04
N LEU A 179 -1.84 18.87 -2.06
CA LEU A 179 -1.18 20.14 -2.22
C LEU A 179 -1.94 21.19 -1.43
N THR A 180 -1.21 22.00 -0.66
CA THR A 180 -1.75 23.19 -0.03
C THR A 180 -0.80 24.36 -0.20
N GLY A 181 -1.32 25.58 -0.06
CA GLY A 181 -0.51 26.78 -0.07
C GLY A 181 -1.15 27.86 0.77
N GLU A 182 -0.35 28.81 1.22
CA GLU A 182 -0.78 29.91 2.07
C GLU A 182 -0.27 31.24 1.51
N ASN A 183 -1.16 32.21 1.38
CA ASN A 183 -0.83 33.61 1.15
C ASN A 183 -1.18 34.41 2.42
N LEU A 184 -0.23 35.22 2.88
CA LEU A 184 -0.41 36.09 4.04
C LEU A 184 -0.31 37.55 3.63
N ALA A 185 -1.12 38.41 4.26
CA ALA A 185 -1.02 39.85 4.10
C ALA A 185 -1.28 40.57 5.42
N LEU A 186 -0.44 41.57 5.72
CA LEU A 186 -0.54 42.48 6.85
C LEU A 186 -0.48 43.92 6.34
N GLY A 187 -1.37 44.78 6.83
CA GLY A 187 -1.33 46.21 6.56
C GLY A 187 -2.70 46.76 6.18
N ASP A 188 -2.74 48.01 5.75
CA ASP A 188 -4.00 48.65 5.42
C ASP A 188 -4.33 48.48 3.92
N PHE A 189 -5.51 47.95 3.65
CA PHE A 189 -6.04 47.71 2.31
C PHE A 189 -7.32 48.54 2.12
N SER A 190 -7.49 49.14 0.93
CA SER A 190 -8.70 49.91 0.64
C SER A 190 -9.93 49.05 0.31
N GLY A 191 -9.74 47.74 0.13
CA GLY A 191 -10.80 46.75 -0.11
C GLY A 191 -10.25 45.47 -0.72
N ASP A 192 -11.14 44.53 -1.02
CA ASP A 192 -10.79 43.18 -1.51
C ASP A 192 -9.95 43.20 -2.79
N THR A 193 -10.27 44.10 -3.73
CA THR A 193 -9.50 44.27 -4.98
C THR A 193 -8.08 44.74 -4.73
N ASP A 194 -7.88 45.67 -3.79
CA ASP A 194 -6.55 46.20 -3.46
C ASP A 194 -5.67 45.12 -2.80
N LEU A 195 -6.26 44.31 -1.91
CA LEU A 195 -5.58 43.15 -1.31
C LEU A 195 -5.13 42.14 -2.37
N VAL A 196 -6.06 41.67 -3.21
CA VAL A 196 -5.73 40.65 -4.22
C VAL A 196 -4.77 41.21 -5.26
N THR A 197 -4.90 42.47 -5.66
CA THR A 197 -3.93 43.14 -6.55
C THR A 197 -2.53 43.17 -5.93
N ALA A 198 -2.42 43.43 -4.62
CA ALA A 198 -1.13 43.39 -3.93
C ALA A 198 -0.49 41.99 -3.98
N TRP A 199 -1.26 40.93 -3.74
CA TRP A 199 -0.78 39.56 -3.93
C TRP A 199 -0.40 39.26 -5.39
N MET A 200 -1.20 39.70 -6.36
CA MET A 200 -0.92 39.47 -7.79
C MET A 200 0.33 40.19 -8.30
N ASN A 201 0.73 41.28 -7.64
CA ASN A 201 1.98 42.00 -7.89
C ASN A 201 3.20 41.38 -7.20
N SER A 202 3.00 40.43 -6.29
CA SER A 202 4.07 39.68 -5.63
C SER A 202 4.24 38.31 -6.31
N PRO A 203 5.42 38.01 -6.90
CA PRO A 203 5.62 36.79 -7.69
C PRO A 203 5.24 35.49 -6.96
N GLY A 204 5.60 35.35 -5.69
CA GLY A 204 5.29 34.15 -4.90
C GLY A 204 3.79 33.99 -4.63
N HIS A 205 3.11 35.06 -4.20
CA HIS A 205 1.67 35.02 -3.93
C HIS A 205 0.85 34.83 -5.22
N ARG A 206 1.27 35.48 -6.30
CA ARG A 206 0.72 35.29 -7.64
C ARG A 206 0.85 33.83 -8.09
N ALA A 207 2.00 33.21 -7.86
CA ALA A 207 2.22 31.80 -8.20
C ALA A 207 1.21 30.89 -7.48
N ASN A 208 0.91 31.16 -6.20
CA ASN A 208 -0.14 30.45 -5.47
C ASN A 208 -1.54 30.69 -6.08
N ILE A 209 -1.93 31.95 -6.30
CA ILE A 209 -3.26 32.30 -6.87
C ILE A 209 -3.47 31.63 -8.24
N LEU A 210 -2.45 31.60 -9.08
CA LEU A 210 -2.50 31.08 -10.44
C LEU A 210 -2.05 29.63 -10.57
N LYS A 211 -1.83 28.90 -9.47
CA LYS A 211 -1.43 27.49 -9.56
C LYS A 211 -2.61 26.66 -10.09
N PRO A 212 -2.48 25.99 -11.26
CA PRO A 212 -3.59 25.26 -11.89
C PRO A 212 -4.11 24.09 -11.06
N GLU A 213 -3.27 23.49 -10.24
CA GLU A 213 -3.58 22.28 -9.47
C GLU A 213 -4.52 22.54 -8.28
N TYR A 214 -4.61 23.77 -7.78
CA TYR A 214 -5.56 24.11 -6.73
C TYR A 214 -6.99 24.12 -7.27
N THR A 215 -7.89 23.50 -6.51
CA THR A 215 -9.32 23.41 -6.81
C THR A 215 -10.18 24.06 -5.73
N GLU A 216 -9.62 24.27 -4.54
CA GLU A 216 -10.33 24.76 -3.37
C GLU A 216 -9.57 25.89 -2.66
N ILE A 217 -10.30 26.72 -1.93
CA ILE A 217 -9.77 27.88 -1.20
C ILE A 217 -10.46 28.02 0.16
N GLY A 218 -9.74 28.51 1.15
CA GLY A 218 -10.26 29.06 2.40
C GLY A 218 -9.67 30.45 2.62
N VAL A 219 -10.45 31.36 3.18
CA VAL A 219 -10.00 32.73 3.44
C VAL A 219 -10.48 33.18 4.82
N ALA A 220 -9.61 33.87 5.54
CA ALA A 220 -9.95 34.63 6.72
C ALA A 220 -9.35 36.03 6.63
N VAL A 221 -10.15 37.04 6.96
CA VAL A 221 -9.72 38.44 7.03
C VAL A 221 -10.20 39.03 8.35
N GLY A 222 -9.36 39.81 9.00
CA GLY A 222 -9.69 40.42 10.29
C GLY A 222 -8.96 41.73 10.51
N LYS A 223 -9.67 42.70 11.08
CA LYS A 223 -9.08 43.95 11.55
C LYS A 223 -8.93 43.88 13.05
N GLY A 224 -7.74 44.16 13.56
CA GLY A 224 -7.45 44.01 14.97
C GLY A 224 -6.19 44.73 15.39
N MET A 225 -5.94 44.68 16.70
CA MET A 225 -4.77 45.30 17.29
C MET A 225 -3.51 44.45 17.02
N TYR A 226 -2.55 44.99 16.27
CA TYR A 226 -1.23 44.39 16.02
C TYR A 226 -0.10 45.40 16.27
N ASN A 227 0.87 45.07 17.12
CA ASN A 227 2.04 45.91 17.45
C ASN A 227 1.70 47.38 17.76
N GLY A 228 0.67 47.59 18.58
CA GLY A 228 0.26 48.94 19.00
C GLY A 228 -0.64 49.71 18.01
N ARG A 229 -1.02 49.14 16.87
CA ARG A 229 -1.91 49.76 15.88
C ARG A 229 -3.03 48.83 15.40
N GLU A 230 -4.19 49.41 15.09
CA GLU A 230 -5.27 48.68 14.42
C GLU A 230 -4.87 48.45 12.95
N THR A 231 -4.88 47.20 12.49
CA THR A 231 -4.45 46.83 11.14
C THR A 231 -5.25 45.65 10.61
N TRP A 232 -5.26 45.46 9.29
CA TRP A 232 -5.81 44.25 8.68
C TRP A 232 -4.76 43.14 8.59
N LEU A 233 -5.21 41.92 8.88
CA LEU A 233 -4.56 40.67 8.52
C LEU A 233 -5.48 39.89 7.59
N ALA A 234 -4.89 39.26 6.58
CA ALA A 234 -5.56 38.34 5.67
C ALA A 234 -4.76 37.06 5.51
N VAL A 235 -5.47 35.94 5.56
CA VAL A 235 -4.95 34.58 5.35
C VAL A 235 -5.76 33.96 4.23
N GLN A 236 -5.08 33.49 3.20
CA GLN A 236 -5.68 32.77 2.08
C GLN A 236 -4.98 31.41 1.98
N VAL A 237 -5.75 30.33 2.12
CA VAL A 237 -5.27 28.95 2.08
C VAL A 237 -5.83 28.26 0.85
N PHE A 238 -4.99 27.58 0.08
CA PHE A 238 -5.36 26.84 -1.12
C PHE A 238 -5.31 25.34 -0.88
N GLY A 239 -6.11 24.57 -1.62
CA GLY A 239 -6.13 23.13 -1.52
C GLY A 239 -6.33 22.43 -2.86
N LYS A 240 -5.55 21.36 -3.07
CA LYS A 240 -5.93 20.23 -3.93
C LYS A 240 -6.25 19.06 -3.00
N PRO A 241 -7.52 18.66 -2.89
CA PRO A 241 -7.91 17.59 -1.97
C PRO A 241 -7.23 16.28 -2.38
N LEU A 242 -7.03 15.42 -1.39
CA LEU A 242 -6.75 14.02 -1.66
C LEU A 242 -7.94 13.46 -2.45
N PRO A 243 -7.77 12.79 -3.61
CA PRO A 243 -8.83 11.96 -4.16
C PRO A 243 -9.32 10.98 -3.09
N SER A 244 -10.60 10.67 -3.15
CA SER A 244 -11.25 9.69 -2.29
C SER A 244 -10.76 8.28 -2.62
N CYS A 245 -9.58 7.94 -2.12
CA CYS A 245 -8.95 6.64 -2.31
C CYS A 245 -9.39 5.69 -1.20
N THR A 246 -9.94 4.54 -1.57
CA THR A 246 -10.31 3.48 -0.63
C THR A 246 -9.05 2.86 -0.05
N LEU A 247 -8.85 2.96 1.26
CA LEU A 247 -7.76 2.28 1.94
C LEU A 247 -7.98 0.76 1.93
N PRO A 248 -6.91 -0.05 1.87
CA PRO A 248 -6.99 -1.49 2.08
C PRO A 248 -7.63 -1.83 3.43
N SER A 249 -8.39 -2.92 3.49
CA SER A 249 -9.10 -3.35 4.70
C SER A 249 -8.13 -3.69 5.83
N THR A 250 -8.33 -3.07 7.00
CA THR A 250 -7.60 -3.39 8.23
C THR A 250 -7.92 -4.79 8.73
N ASP A 251 -9.15 -5.24 8.55
CA ASP A 251 -9.59 -6.58 8.95
C ASP A 251 -8.91 -7.64 8.09
N MET A 252 -8.74 -7.37 6.79
CA MET A 252 -7.99 -8.25 5.88
C MET A 252 -6.53 -8.37 6.31
N LYS A 253 -5.87 -7.24 6.65
CA LYS A 253 -4.50 -7.25 7.16
C LYS A 253 -4.37 -8.00 8.49
N ALA A 254 -5.34 -7.83 9.39
CA ALA A 254 -5.39 -8.55 10.65
C ALA A 254 -5.55 -10.07 10.42
N GLN A 255 -6.44 -10.46 9.50
CA GLN A 255 -6.65 -11.88 9.17
C GLN A 255 -5.42 -12.52 8.51
N ILE A 256 -4.70 -11.80 7.63
CA ILE A 256 -3.41 -12.27 7.08
C ILE A 256 -2.43 -12.57 8.21
N THR A 257 -2.31 -11.66 9.18
CA THR A 257 -1.40 -11.81 10.32
C THR A 257 -1.79 -13.03 11.16
N THR A 258 -3.07 -13.17 11.50
CA THR A 258 -3.62 -14.34 12.22
C THR A 258 -3.33 -15.64 11.48
N ASN A 259 -3.52 -15.69 10.17
CA ASN A 259 -3.24 -16.89 9.39
C ASN A 259 -1.76 -17.24 9.38
N GLN A 260 -0.85 -16.26 9.25
CA GLN A 260 0.59 -16.49 9.30
C GLN A 260 1.04 -17.10 10.64
N GLU A 261 0.47 -16.65 11.75
CA GLU A 261 0.72 -17.24 13.08
C GLU A 261 0.16 -18.67 13.19
N ALA A 262 -1.03 -18.91 12.65
CA ALA A 262 -1.63 -20.25 12.61
C ALA A 262 -0.84 -21.22 11.72
N ILE A 263 -0.32 -20.77 10.59
CA ILE A 263 0.57 -21.56 9.70
C ILE A 263 1.83 -21.96 10.46
N LYS A 264 2.47 -21.02 11.16
CA LYS A 264 3.65 -21.33 11.98
C LYS A 264 3.33 -22.38 13.04
N THR A 265 2.22 -22.24 13.75
CA THR A 265 1.79 -23.19 14.78
C THR A 265 1.55 -24.58 14.18
N LYS A 266 0.83 -24.67 13.06
CA LYS A 266 0.60 -25.94 12.36
C LYS A 266 1.88 -26.58 11.82
N GLN A 267 2.87 -25.80 11.43
CA GLN A 267 4.17 -26.33 11.02
C GLN A 267 4.92 -26.99 12.19
N GLU A 268 4.85 -26.42 13.39
CA GLU A 268 5.42 -27.00 14.61
C GLU A 268 4.70 -28.30 14.99
N GLU A 269 3.37 -28.33 14.86
CA GLU A 269 2.55 -29.55 15.04
C GLU A 269 2.91 -30.64 14.03
N LEU A 270 3.02 -30.29 12.74
CA LEU A 270 3.44 -31.22 11.68
C LEU A 270 4.81 -31.82 11.97
N THR A 271 5.76 -31.01 12.43
CA THR A 271 7.10 -31.46 12.80
C THR A 271 7.05 -32.45 13.96
N THR A 272 6.20 -32.19 14.95
CA THR A 272 5.99 -33.06 16.11
C THR A 272 5.36 -34.39 15.69
N GLN A 273 4.29 -34.36 14.89
CA GLN A 273 3.60 -35.56 14.41
C GLN A 273 4.48 -36.40 13.48
N LYS A 274 5.27 -35.75 12.61
CA LYS A 274 6.23 -36.44 11.75
C LYS A 274 7.28 -37.18 12.56
N THR A 275 7.82 -36.53 13.60
CA THR A 275 8.78 -37.18 14.51
C THR A 275 8.16 -38.36 15.26
N ALA A 276 6.91 -38.24 15.71
CA ALA A 276 6.18 -39.31 16.37
C ALA A 276 5.92 -40.51 15.43
N LEU A 277 5.61 -40.25 14.15
CA LEU A 277 5.49 -41.28 13.12
C LEU A 277 6.83 -41.96 12.84
N ASP A 278 7.89 -41.18 12.69
CA ASP A 278 9.22 -41.70 12.34
C ASP A 278 9.79 -42.63 13.40
N THR A 279 9.46 -42.39 14.67
CA THR A 279 9.93 -43.14 15.84
C THR A 279 8.98 -44.25 16.31
N TYR A 280 7.81 -44.40 15.70
CA TYR A 280 6.83 -45.42 16.09
C TYR A 280 7.17 -46.79 15.49
N GLU A 281 7.17 -47.83 16.32
CA GLU A 281 7.35 -49.23 15.89
C GLU A 281 6.35 -50.17 16.60
N PRO A 282 5.85 -51.23 15.92
CA PRO A 282 6.12 -51.53 14.52
C PRO A 282 5.34 -50.58 13.59
N LYS A 283 5.90 -50.22 12.43
CA LYS A 283 5.24 -49.40 11.39
C LYS A 283 4.14 -50.13 10.62
N GLN A 284 3.21 -50.75 11.36
CA GLN A 284 2.12 -51.56 10.81
C GLN A 284 0.94 -51.66 11.80
N GLY A 285 -0.22 -52.07 11.29
CA GLY A 285 -1.44 -52.26 12.07
C GLY A 285 -2.22 -50.96 12.34
N ASP A 286 -3.39 -51.11 12.95
CA ASP A 286 -4.40 -50.05 13.05
C ASP A 286 -3.89 -48.80 13.80
N ALA A 287 -3.06 -49.00 14.84
CA ALA A 287 -2.51 -47.90 15.63
C ALA A 287 -1.48 -47.03 14.86
N TYR A 288 -0.72 -47.63 13.93
CA TYR A 288 0.15 -46.85 13.04
C TYR A 288 -0.67 -46.08 12.01
N LYS A 289 -1.67 -46.75 11.43
CA LYS A 289 -2.59 -46.15 10.45
C LYS A 289 -3.30 -44.92 11.01
N GLU A 290 -3.81 -44.97 12.23
CA GLU A 290 -4.45 -43.82 12.88
C GLU A 290 -3.50 -42.62 12.98
N LYS A 291 -2.21 -42.84 13.27
CA LYS A 291 -1.21 -41.75 13.31
C LYS A 291 -0.96 -41.14 11.93
N VAL A 292 -0.89 -41.98 10.90
CA VAL A 292 -0.74 -41.54 9.51
C VAL A 292 -1.95 -40.71 9.07
N ASP A 293 -3.16 -41.16 9.42
CA ASP A 293 -4.40 -40.44 9.12
C ASP A 293 -4.43 -39.07 9.81
N VAL A 294 -4.01 -38.98 11.08
CA VAL A 294 -3.88 -37.71 11.82
C VAL A 294 -2.86 -36.77 11.16
N TYR A 295 -1.70 -37.28 10.76
CA TYR A 295 -0.68 -36.47 10.08
C TYR A 295 -1.19 -35.95 8.73
N ASN A 296 -1.80 -36.82 7.92
CA ASN A 296 -2.35 -36.45 6.62
C ASN A 296 -3.48 -35.42 6.73
N ALA A 297 -4.35 -35.54 7.74
CA ALA A 297 -5.38 -34.54 8.03
C ALA A 297 -4.75 -33.18 8.35
N LEU A 298 -3.70 -33.15 9.19
CA LEU A 298 -3.00 -31.92 9.54
C LEU A 298 -2.29 -31.30 8.33
N VAL A 299 -1.70 -32.11 7.43
CA VAL A 299 -1.11 -31.64 6.17
C VAL A 299 -2.18 -30.99 5.29
N ALA A 300 -3.37 -31.59 5.19
CA ALA A 300 -4.47 -31.02 4.42
C ALA A 300 -4.90 -29.65 4.98
N GLU A 301 -5.10 -29.54 6.30
CA GLU A 301 -5.45 -28.27 6.95
C GLU A 301 -4.36 -27.19 6.77
N TYR A 302 -3.09 -27.57 6.90
CA TYR A 302 -1.96 -26.67 6.69
C TYR A 302 -1.92 -26.14 5.25
N ASN A 303 -2.07 -27.01 4.26
CA ASN A 303 -2.07 -26.63 2.85
C ASN A 303 -3.29 -25.76 2.49
N THR A 304 -4.47 -26.05 3.04
CA THR A 304 -5.66 -25.20 2.87
C THR A 304 -5.42 -23.81 3.45
N LEU A 305 -4.89 -23.72 4.68
CA LEU A 305 -4.61 -22.44 5.32
C LEU A 305 -3.59 -21.61 4.55
N ILE A 306 -2.56 -22.25 3.97
CA ILE A 306 -1.62 -21.56 3.07
C ILE A 306 -2.35 -20.99 1.86
N GLY A 307 -3.14 -21.81 1.16
CA GLY A 307 -3.87 -21.37 -0.04
C GLY A 307 -4.83 -20.21 0.24
N ASP A 308 -5.58 -20.29 1.34
CA ASP A 308 -6.49 -19.22 1.77
C ASP A 308 -5.72 -17.93 2.08
N THR A 309 -4.57 -18.05 2.73
CA THR A 309 -3.69 -16.90 3.05
C THR A 309 -3.07 -16.29 1.81
N GLU A 310 -2.64 -17.11 0.84
CA GLU A 310 -2.14 -16.62 -0.45
C GLU A 310 -3.23 -15.83 -1.20
N SER A 311 -4.47 -16.35 -1.23
CA SER A 311 -5.61 -15.64 -1.83
C SER A 311 -5.84 -14.30 -1.15
N LEU A 312 -5.87 -14.28 0.19
CA LEU A 312 -6.12 -13.08 0.98
C LEU A 312 -5.01 -12.03 0.80
N VAL A 313 -3.74 -12.46 0.75
CA VAL A 313 -2.59 -11.58 0.47
C VAL A 313 -2.68 -11.00 -0.94
N ASN A 314 -3.12 -11.79 -1.93
CA ASN A 314 -3.33 -11.29 -3.29
C ASN A 314 -4.42 -10.23 -3.36
N GLU A 315 -5.56 -10.45 -2.69
CA GLU A 315 -6.64 -9.47 -2.58
C GLU A 315 -6.17 -8.18 -1.89
N PHE A 316 -5.42 -8.31 -0.79
CA PHE A 316 -4.80 -7.17 -0.11
C PHE A 316 -3.85 -6.40 -1.02
N ASN A 317 -2.97 -7.09 -1.74
CA ASN A 317 -2.01 -6.47 -2.64
C ASN A 317 -2.68 -5.74 -3.82
N VAL A 318 -3.81 -6.26 -4.33
CA VAL A 318 -4.62 -5.56 -5.33
C VAL A 318 -5.18 -4.26 -4.74
N ALA A 319 -5.77 -4.31 -3.54
CA ALA A 319 -6.29 -3.13 -2.85
C ALA A 319 -5.19 -2.08 -2.58
N VAL A 320 -4.01 -2.51 -2.11
CA VAL A 320 -2.84 -1.64 -1.91
C VAL A 320 -2.42 -0.99 -3.22
N SER A 321 -2.37 -1.77 -4.31
CA SER A 321 -1.98 -1.23 -5.63
C SER A 321 -2.98 -0.18 -6.13
N SER A 322 -4.28 -0.43 -5.97
CA SER A 322 -5.33 0.54 -6.32
C SER A 322 -5.25 1.80 -5.47
N TYR A 323 -5.01 1.66 -4.16
CA TYR A 323 -4.81 2.80 -3.28
C TYR A 323 -3.57 3.62 -3.68
N ASN A 324 -2.41 2.97 -3.83
CA ASN A 324 -1.15 3.62 -4.21
C ASN A 324 -1.29 4.38 -5.54
N ALA A 325 -1.90 3.76 -6.56
CA ALA A 325 -2.17 4.42 -7.84
C ALA A 325 -3.10 5.63 -7.69
N CYS A 326 -4.17 5.49 -6.91
CA CYS A 326 -5.09 6.59 -6.61
C CYS A 326 -4.37 7.74 -5.87
N ILE A 327 -3.38 7.41 -5.04
CA ILE A 327 -2.63 8.43 -4.31
C ILE A 327 -1.53 9.15 -5.07
N GLU A 328 -1.08 8.57 -6.18
CA GLU A 328 -0.08 9.19 -7.03
C GLU A 328 -0.71 10.10 -8.10
N GLY A 329 -2.00 9.88 -8.44
CA GLY A 329 -2.79 10.77 -9.29
C GLY A 329 -2.44 10.67 -10.76
#